data_AF-A0A0C3D6T8-F1
#
_entry.id   AF-A0A0C3D6T8-F1
#
_cell.length_a   1.000
_cell.length_b   1.000
_cell.length_c   1.000
_cell.angle_alpha   90.00
_cell.angle_beta   90.00
_cell.angle_gamma   90.00
#
_symmetry.space_group_name_H-M   'P 1'
#
loop_
_entity.id
_entity.type
_entity.pdbx_description
1 polymer ?
#
loop_
_entity_poly.entity_id
_entity_poly.type
_entity_poly.pdbx_seq_one_letter_code
_entity_poly.pdbx_strand_id
1 'polypeptide(L)'
;MSGSPRSVASSDHSRTQSPPSAWNVAPQSETSVAGQSSAWNQVSPNDRPTSPPTQFPQSQPRVHHSFLNESQTRTYVLDVVQHPQRTAEFGSATLSRLPLAPPIVVQLIVRDRFGNSIIPEMELPFLIAHLSLFSDDGTRPLDMGASPTGDTPPRRLLYGNLVSSPQKLRDLSGRLGLYFLFPDVSIRWRGRFQLGVSLLRLSETDASGVMSLASQGTVLATARTRPFDVVTHENYVAPPLTHLTQSFFRQGARIQAFPPNTP
;
A
#
# COMPACT_ATOMS: atom_id res chain seq x y z
N MET A 1 -28.46 53.81 -43.28
CA MET A 1 -29.69 54.09 -42.51
C MET A 1 -29.87 52.93 -41.54
N SER A 2 -29.24 52.97 -40.36
CA SER A 2 -29.68 53.66 -39.13
C SER A 2 -30.67 52.80 -38.33
N GLY A 3 -30.25 52.37 -37.13
CA GLY A 3 -31.18 52.08 -36.04
C GLY A 3 -30.86 50.86 -35.17
N SER A 4 -29.86 50.96 -34.30
CA SER A 4 -29.95 50.35 -32.96
C SER A 4 -30.88 51.20 -32.09
N PRO A 5 -31.48 50.65 -31.01
CA PRO A 5 -31.00 51.07 -29.69
C PRO A 5 -31.03 50.00 -28.55
N ARG A 6 -29.99 50.10 -27.71
CA ARG A 6 -29.89 50.06 -26.23
C ARG A 6 -30.70 49.07 -25.36
N SER A 7 -29.93 48.18 -24.73
CA SER A 7 -29.63 48.03 -23.28
C SER A 7 -30.68 48.39 -22.21
N VAL A 8 -30.96 47.42 -21.31
CA VAL A 8 -31.13 47.64 -19.86
C VAL A 8 -30.54 46.44 -19.09
N ALA A 9 -29.83 46.75 -18.01
CA ALA A 9 -29.17 45.83 -17.10
C ALA A 9 -30.09 45.38 -15.94
N SER A 10 -29.84 44.20 -15.36
CA SER A 10 -30.01 43.98 -13.92
C SER A 10 -29.04 42.92 -13.42
N SER A 11 -28.20 43.34 -12.48
CA SER A 11 -27.43 42.52 -11.56
C SER A 11 -28.35 41.72 -10.61
N ASP A 12 -27.99 40.50 -10.24
CA ASP A 12 -27.31 40.20 -8.95
C ASP A 12 -27.49 38.75 -8.46
N HIS A 13 -26.42 38.29 -7.78
CA HIS A 13 -26.34 37.27 -6.73
C HIS A 13 -26.45 35.77 -7.04
N SER A 14 -25.25 35.20 -7.24
CA SER A 14 -24.67 34.05 -6.54
C SER A 14 -25.56 33.31 -5.51
N ARG A 15 -25.76 31.99 -5.70
CA ARG A 15 -25.94 31.01 -4.60
C ARG A 15 -25.57 29.60 -5.05
N THR A 16 -24.33 29.23 -4.78
CA THR A 16 -23.84 27.84 -4.65
C THR A 16 -24.53 27.15 -3.48
N GLN A 17 -25.12 25.97 -3.72
CA GLN A 17 -25.58 25.06 -2.66
C GLN A 17 -24.61 23.89 -2.55
N SER A 18 -23.94 23.78 -1.40
CA SER A 18 -23.16 22.61 -0.98
C SER A 18 -24.07 21.62 -0.23
N PRO A 19 -23.82 20.30 -0.32
CA PRO A 19 -24.54 19.32 0.50
C PRO A 19 -24.05 19.31 1.96
N PRO A 20 -24.89 18.87 2.94
CA PRO A 20 -24.63 19.07 4.35
C PRO A 20 -23.65 18.05 4.97
N SER A 21 -22.83 18.58 5.88
CA SER A 21 -21.82 17.88 6.68
C SER A 21 -22.42 17.08 7.84
N ALA A 22 -21.71 16.02 8.20
CA ALA A 22 -21.95 15.12 9.30
C ALA A 22 -21.66 15.74 10.69
N TRP A 23 -22.51 15.40 11.66
CA TRP A 23 -22.22 15.01 13.06
C TRP A 23 -21.34 15.96 13.90
N ASN A 24 -22.03 16.72 14.76
CA ASN A 24 -21.49 17.41 15.93
C ASN A 24 -21.18 16.43 17.07
N VAL A 25 -19.99 16.53 17.67
CA VAL A 25 -19.76 16.28 19.10
C VAL A 25 -18.79 17.35 19.62
N ALA A 26 -19.24 18.12 20.61
CA ALA A 26 -18.48 19.17 21.28
C ALA A 26 -17.60 18.60 22.43
N PRO A 27 -16.53 19.31 22.83
CA PRO A 27 -15.59 18.87 23.86
C PRO A 27 -16.02 19.35 25.25
N GLN A 28 -15.72 18.60 26.30
CA GLN A 28 -15.72 19.15 27.67
C GLN A 28 -14.52 18.67 28.49
N SER A 29 -13.94 19.67 29.14
CA SER A 29 -12.76 19.73 29.99
C SER A 29 -13.06 19.40 31.46
N GLU A 30 -11.98 19.10 32.19
CA GLU A 30 -11.88 18.83 33.63
C GLU A 30 -12.50 19.89 34.55
N THR A 31 -13.05 19.49 35.70
CA THR A 31 -12.64 19.97 37.05
C THR A 31 -13.35 19.24 38.19
N SER A 32 -12.60 19.16 39.30
CA SER A 32 -12.80 18.42 40.55
C SER A 32 -13.85 19.01 41.50
N VAL A 33 -14.54 18.17 42.29
CA VAL A 33 -15.05 18.53 43.63
C VAL A 33 -15.03 17.32 44.58
N ALA A 34 -14.66 17.61 45.83
CA ALA A 34 -14.35 16.75 46.96
C ALA A 34 -15.49 15.91 47.56
N GLY A 35 -15.12 14.90 48.37
CA GLY A 35 -16.00 14.39 49.43
C GLY A 35 -15.67 13.00 50.00
N GLN A 36 -14.91 12.96 51.11
CA GLN A 36 -15.07 12.06 52.28
C GLN A 36 -14.75 10.55 52.13
N SER A 37 -13.58 10.10 52.62
CA SER A 37 -13.32 9.45 53.94
C SER A 37 -14.03 8.10 54.13
N SER A 38 -13.30 6.98 54.23
CA SER A 38 -12.83 6.29 55.46
C SER A 38 -12.05 5.03 54.99
N ALA A 39 -11.10 4.38 55.66
CA ALA A 39 -10.34 4.53 56.89
C ALA A 39 -9.18 3.51 56.82
N TRP A 40 -8.17 3.70 57.67
CA TRP A 40 -6.84 3.13 57.63
C TRP A 40 -6.69 1.71 58.24
N ASN A 41 -5.73 0.96 57.68
CA ASN A 41 -4.75 0.01 58.25
C ASN A 41 -5.05 -0.74 59.57
N GLN A 42 -4.74 -2.04 59.61
CA GLN A 42 -3.85 -2.65 60.62
C GLN A 42 -3.18 -3.95 60.11
N VAL A 43 -2.01 -4.25 60.69
CA VAL A 43 -1.01 -5.28 60.32
C VAL A 43 -0.93 -6.36 61.42
N SER A 44 -0.40 -7.54 61.06
CA SER A 44 0.45 -8.48 61.85
C SER A 44 -0.12 -9.87 62.26
N PRO A 45 0.71 -10.88 62.63
CA PRO A 45 0.96 -12.10 61.82
C PRO A 45 0.80 -13.45 62.58
N ASN A 46 1.22 -14.55 61.92
CA ASN A 46 1.36 -15.98 62.35
C ASN A 46 0.16 -16.92 62.12
N ASP A 47 0.34 -17.92 61.24
CA ASP A 47 0.45 -19.33 61.65
C ASP A 47 0.82 -20.26 60.47
N ARG A 48 1.67 -21.26 60.74
CA ARG A 48 1.96 -22.44 59.90
C ARG A 48 1.45 -23.68 60.64
N PRO A 49 1.00 -24.75 59.94
CA PRO A 49 1.84 -25.96 59.87
C PRO A 49 1.77 -26.81 58.56
N THR A 50 2.93 -27.36 58.16
CA THR A 50 3.31 -28.68 57.53
C THR A 50 2.41 -29.51 56.55
N SER A 51 2.77 -29.51 55.24
CA SER A 51 3.14 -30.61 54.24
C SER A 51 2.37 -31.95 54.05
N PRO A 52 2.64 -32.80 52.99
CA PRO A 52 2.49 -32.75 51.49
C PRO A 52 1.69 -34.01 50.95
N PRO A 53 1.80 -34.60 49.70
CA PRO A 53 2.30 -34.23 48.36
C PRO A 53 1.22 -34.37 47.23
N THR A 54 1.45 -34.02 45.95
CA THR A 54 1.66 -34.98 44.82
C THR A 54 1.98 -34.17 43.55
N GLN A 55 3.18 -34.35 42.99
CA GLN A 55 3.55 -33.86 41.66
C GLN A 55 3.33 -34.96 40.64
N PHE A 56 2.53 -34.70 39.61
CA PHE A 56 2.54 -35.47 38.38
C PHE A 56 3.49 -34.80 37.38
N PRO A 57 4.55 -35.46 36.89
CA PRO A 57 5.27 -34.95 35.74
C PRO A 57 4.43 -35.26 34.48
N GLN A 58 3.69 -34.26 33.99
CA GLN A 58 3.20 -34.27 32.61
C GLN A 58 4.39 -34.04 31.68
N SER A 59 4.99 -35.12 31.21
CA SER A 59 5.89 -35.13 30.06
C SER A 59 5.08 -34.89 28.78
N GLN A 60 4.78 -33.62 28.48
CA GLN A 60 4.45 -33.26 27.10
C GLN A 60 5.73 -33.36 26.26
N PRO A 61 5.72 -34.03 25.10
CA PRO A 61 6.82 -33.92 24.17
C PRO A 61 6.80 -32.49 23.62
N ARG A 62 7.65 -31.63 24.17
CA ARG A 62 8.01 -30.35 23.56
C ARG A 62 8.72 -30.69 22.26
N VAL A 63 7.98 -30.77 21.16
CA VAL A 63 8.56 -30.75 19.81
C VAL A 63 9.17 -29.37 19.64
N HIS A 64 10.44 -29.22 20.03
CA HIS A 64 11.26 -28.09 19.60
C HIS A 64 11.49 -28.28 18.11
N HIS A 65 10.62 -27.71 17.29
CA HIS A 65 11.00 -27.38 15.94
C HIS A 65 12.12 -26.34 16.08
N SER A 66 13.35 -26.76 15.84
CA SER A 66 14.50 -25.88 15.76
C SER A 66 14.27 -24.96 14.56
N PHE A 67 13.57 -23.86 14.77
CA PHE A 67 13.47 -22.74 13.82
C PHE A 67 14.82 -22.01 13.82
N LEU A 68 15.90 -22.72 13.45
CA LEU A 68 17.17 -22.10 13.17
C LEU A 68 16.96 -21.14 11.99
N ASN A 69 16.69 -19.87 12.29
CA ASN A 69 16.75 -18.71 11.40
C ASN A 69 16.53 -19.02 9.90
N GLU A 70 15.43 -19.68 9.53
CA GLU A 70 15.18 -20.01 8.12
C GLU A 70 15.13 -18.75 7.25
N SER A 71 14.71 -17.63 7.85
CA SER A 71 14.63 -16.30 7.24
C SER A 71 15.99 -15.70 6.86
N GLN A 72 17.10 -16.13 7.46
CA GLN A 72 18.46 -15.66 7.12
C GLN A 72 19.08 -16.40 5.94
N THR A 73 18.48 -17.50 5.48
CA THR A 73 19.04 -18.33 4.39
C THR A 73 18.26 -18.25 3.08
N ARG A 74 17.19 -17.46 3.04
CA ARG A 74 16.35 -17.29 1.86
C ARG A 74 16.82 -16.08 1.05
N THR A 75 16.71 -16.20 -0.27
CA THR A 75 16.92 -15.07 -1.19
C THR A 75 15.60 -14.64 -1.80
N TYR A 76 15.43 -13.33 -1.94
CA TYR A 76 14.20 -12.72 -2.45
C TYR A 76 14.54 -11.95 -3.72
N VAL A 77 13.77 -12.18 -4.78
CA VAL A 77 13.91 -11.48 -6.06
C VAL A 77 12.55 -10.96 -6.47
N LEU A 78 12.52 -9.71 -6.93
CA LEU A 78 11.37 -9.09 -7.56
C LEU A 78 11.60 -9.03 -9.06
N ASP A 79 10.63 -9.53 -9.85
CA ASP A 79 10.63 -9.41 -11.29
C ASP A 79 9.40 -8.65 -11.77
N VAL A 80 9.60 -7.59 -12.56
CA VAL A 80 8.49 -6.78 -13.09
C VAL A 80 7.98 -7.43 -14.37
N VAL A 81 7.05 -8.36 -14.22
CA VAL A 81 6.50 -9.16 -15.34
C VAL A 81 5.49 -8.38 -16.20
N GLN A 82 4.93 -7.28 -15.69
CA GLN A 82 4.14 -6.32 -16.47
C GLN A 82 4.54 -4.90 -16.10
N HIS A 83 5.11 -4.19 -17.06
CA HIS A 83 5.51 -2.79 -16.90
C HIS A 83 4.38 -1.84 -17.32
N PRO A 84 4.25 -0.70 -16.65
CA PRO A 84 3.36 0.36 -17.12
C PRO A 84 3.92 0.95 -18.41
N GLN A 85 3.03 1.42 -19.28
CA GLN A 85 3.42 2.07 -20.53
C GLN A 85 3.11 3.56 -20.50
N ARG A 86 1.93 3.93 -19.99
CA ARG A 86 1.51 5.33 -19.90
C ARG A 86 0.37 5.59 -18.93
N THR A 87 0.21 6.85 -18.57
CA THR A 87 -1.02 7.42 -17.99
C THR A 87 -1.19 8.88 -18.43
N ALA A 88 -2.31 9.52 -18.08
CA ALA A 88 -2.45 10.96 -18.13
C ALA A 88 -2.05 11.60 -16.79
N GLU A 89 -1.42 12.77 -16.86
CA GLU A 89 -1.30 13.68 -15.73
C GLU A 89 -2.70 14.09 -15.27
N PHE A 90 -2.88 14.38 -13.98
CA PHE A 90 -4.17 14.87 -13.48
C PHE A 90 -4.15 16.29 -12.94
N GLY A 91 -2.96 16.92 -12.89
CA GLY A 91 -2.79 18.30 -12.48
C GLY A 91 -3.47 18.63 -11.16
N SER A 92 -4.41 19.58 -11.16
CA SER A 92 -5.22 19.94 -9.98
C SER A 92 -6.49 19.07 -9.83
N ALA A 93 -6.93 18.39 -10.89
CA ALA A 93 -8.18 17.63 -10.96
C ALA A 93 -8.02 16.21 -10.36
N THR A 94 -7.97 16.12 -9.04
CA THR A 94 -7.71 14.85 -8.31
C THR A 94 -8.76 13.75 -8.57
N LEU A 95 -9.98 14.12 -9.00
CA LEU A 95 -11.03 13.17 -9.36
C LEU A 95 -10.89 12.62 -10.79
N SER A 96 -10.08 13.25 -11.63
CA SER A 96 -9.83 12.87 -13.02
C SER A 96 -8.59 11.97 -13.19
N ARG A 97 -8.18 11.30 -12.10
CA ARG A 97 -7.02 10.41 -12.10
C ARG A 97 -7.24 9.24 -13.05
N LEU A 98 -6.28 9.04 -13.95
CA LEU A 98 -6.19 7.83 -14.76
C LEU A 98 -5.07 6.95 -14.18
N PRO A 99 -5.34 5.67 -13.90
CA PRO A 99 -4.30 4.76 -13.44
C PRO A 99 -3.32 4.45 -14.58
N LEU A 100 -2.11 4.04 -14.21
CA LEU A 100 -1.12 3.52 -15.13
C LEU A 100 -1.68 2.31 -15.88
N ALA A 101 -1.50 2.33 -17.19
CA ALA A 101 -1.94 1.29 -18.08
C ALA A 101 -0.75 0.75 -18.90
N PRO A 102 -0.59 -0.59 -19.01
CA PRO A 102 -1.27 -1.59 -18.18
C PRO A 102 -0.86 -1.49 -16.70
N PRO A 103 -1.63 -2.08 -15.76
CA PRO A 103 -1.30 -2.03 -14.34
C PRO A 103 0.03 -2.74 -14.05
N ILE A 104 0.76 -2.32 -13.03
CA ILE A 104 2.06 -2.94 -12.73
C ILE A 104 1.83 -4.30 -12.07
N VAL A 105 2.52 -5.32 -12.56
CA VAL A 105 2.52 -6.67 -11.97
C VAL A 105 3.97 -7.05 -11.67
N VAL A 106 4.22 -7.42 -10.42
CA VAL A 106 5.55 -7.83 -9.96
C VAL A 106 5.47 -9.23 -9.39
N GLN A 107 6.28 -10.14 -9.92
CA GLN A 107 6.43 -11.49 -9.38
C GLN A 107 7.46 -11.49 -8.25
N LEU A 108 7.09 -12.13 -7.13
CA LEU A 108 8.01 -12.45 -6.06
C LEU A 108 8.54 -13.87 -6.25
N ILE A 109 9.87 -13.99 -6.31
CA ILE A 109 10.58 -15.27 -6.34
C ILE A 109 11.34 -15.39 -5.03
N VAL A 110 10.99 -16.38 -4.22
CA VAL A 110 11.71 -16.70 -2.98
C VAL A 110 12.44 -18.01 -3.21
N ARG A 111 13.73 -18.05 -2.93
CA ARG A 111 14.54 -19.27 -3.00
C ARG A 111 15.05 -19.67 -1.63
N ASP A 112 15.04 -20.97 -1.36
CA ASP A 112 15.69 -21.54 -0.19
C ASP A 112 17.23 -21.49 -0.29
N ARG A 113 17.91 -22.00 0.74
CA ARG A 113 19.38 -22.10 0.79
C ARG A 113 20.00 -22.96 -0.31
N PHE A 114 19.22 -23.83 -0.92
CA PHE A 114 19.64 -24.73 -2.00
C PHE A 114 19.33 -24.14 -3.38
N GLY A 115 18.70 -22.95 -3.45
CA GLY A 115 18.33 -22.27 -4.69
C GLY A 115 16.97 -22.68 -5.26
N ASN A 116 16.21 -23.54 -4.58
CA ASN A 116 14.89 -23.98 -5.04
C ASN A 116 13.86 -22.90 -4.78
N SER A 117 12.97 -22.65 -5.76
CA SER A 117 11.84 -21.75 -5.57
C SER A 117 10.82 -22.33 -4.59
N ILE A 118 10.46 -21.55 -3.56
CA ILE A 118 9.53 -21.93 -2.50
C ILE A 118 8.46 -20.86 -2.30
N ILE A 119 7.33 -21.25 -1.70
CA ILE A 119 6.29 -20.32 -1.22
C ILE A 119 6.39 -20.25 0.31
N PRO A 120 6.82 -19.12 0.89
CA PRO A 120 7.04 -19.01 2.34
C PRO A 120 5.74 -18.69 3.08
N GLU A 121 4.83 -19.68 3.20
CA GLU A 121 3.45 -19.51 3.71
C GLU A 121 3.33 -18.67 5.00
N MET A 122 4.18 -18.95 6.00
CA MET A 122 4.15 -18.26 7.29
C MET A 122 4.64 -16.82 7.23
N GLU A 123 5.42 -16.46 6.21
CA GLU A 123 6.02 -15.13 6.06
C GLU A 123 5.17 -14.21 5.18
N LEU A 124 4.39 -14.78 4.25
CA LEU A 124 3.59 -14.02 3.27
C LEU A 124 2.74 -12.88 3.89
N PRO A 125 2.07 -13.06 5.05
CA PRO A 125 1.27 -11.99 5.64
C PRO A 125 2.07 -10.75 6.06
N PHE A 126 3.38 -10.91 6.24
CA PHE A 126 4.30 -9.85 6.68
C PHE A 126 5.11 -9.27 5.53
N LEU A 127 4.90 -9.75 4.30
CA LEU A 127 5.54 -9.21 3.12
C LEU A 127 4.63 -8.21 2.43
N ILE A 128 5.17 -7.04 2.10
CA ILE A 128 4.50 -6.04 1.27
C ILE A 128 5.45 -5.51 0.20
N ALA A 129 4.91 -5.10 -0.94
CA ALA A 129 5.65 -4.33 -1.93
C ALA A 129 5.18 -2.87 -1.91
N HIS A 130 6.13 -1.94 -1.94
CA HIS A 130 5.87 -0.50 -1.96
C HIS A 130 6.44 0.14 -3.23
N LEU A 131 5.66 1.05 -3.84
CA LEU A 131 6.07 1.82 -5.01
C LEU A 131 6.65 3.19 -4.65
N SER A 132 7.69 3.57 -5.38
CA SER A 132 8.31 4.90 -5.32
C SER A 132 8.55 5.42 -6.74
N LEU A 133 8.53 6.75 -6.93
CA LEU A 133 8.70 7.35 -8.25
C LEU A 133 10.14 7.84 -8.42
N PHE A 134 10.68 7.68 -9.62
CA PHE A 134 12.04 8.08 -10.00
C PHE A 134 12.03 8.83 -11.32
N SER A 135 13.07 9.64 -11.55
CA SER A 135 13.35 10.27 -12.83
C SER A 135 13.50 9.25 -13.97
N ASP A 136 13.43 9.72 -15.23
CA ASP A 136 13.55 8.87 -16.44
C ASP A 136 14.85 8.05 -16.45
N ASP A 137 15.96 8.61 -15.97
CA ASP A 137 17.25 7.92 -15.84
C ASP A 137 17.35 6.99 -14.61
N GLY A 138 16.33 7.00 -13.74
CA GLY A 138 16.27 6.17 -12.53
C GLY A 138 17.19 6.62 -11.39
N THR A 139 17.89 7.75 -11.52
CA THR A 139 18.92 8.16 -10.55
C THR A 139 18.35 8.86 -9.33
N ARG A 140 17.23 9.59 -9.48
CA ARG A 140 16.70 10.47 -8.44
C ARG A 140 15.28 10.09 -8.04
N PRO A 141 15.01 9.86 -6.73
CA PRO A 141 13.66 9.68 -6.24
C PRO A 141 12.86 11.00 -6.34
N LEU A 142 11.58 10.88 -6.64
CA LEU A 142 10.65 11.97 -6.90
C LEU A 142 9.39 11.87 -6.04
N ASP A 143 9.46 12.35 -4.81
CA ASP A 143 8.26 12.43 -3.95
C ASP A 143 7.39 13.64 -4.31
N MET A 144 8.01 14.81 -4.40
CA MET A 144 7.34 16.10 -4.63
C MET A 144 7.76 16.69 -5.97
N GLY A 145 6.83 17.33 -6.67
CA GLY A 145 7.05 18.00 -7.95
C GLY A 145 6.39 19.37 -7.97
N ALA A 146 7.13 20.36 -8.48
CA ALA A 146 6.60 21.70 -8.74
C ALA A 146 5.54 21.64 -9.86
N SER A 147 4.56 22.54 -9.80
CA SER A 147 3.65 22.76 -10.94
C SER A 147 4.46 23.18 -12.17
N PRO A 148 4.10 22.73 -13.39
CA PRO A 148 4.71 23.21 -14.62
C PRO A 148 4.70 24.74 -14.77
N THR A 149 3.73 25.43 -14.17
CA THR A 149 3.62 26.90 -14.21
C THR A 149 4.38 27.59 -13.07
N GLY A 150 4.84 26.87 -12.05
CA GLY A 150 5.52 27.44 -10.89
C GLY A 150 4.63 28.17 -9.87
N ASP A 151 3.35 28.39 -10.19
CA ASP A 151 2.46 29.24 -9.38
C ASP A 151 1.95 28.60 -8.08
N THR A 152 2.21 27.31 -7.89
CA THR A 152 1.72 26.56 -6.71
C THR A 152 2.87 25.82 -6.03
N PRO A 153 2.78 25.65 -4.69
CA PRO A 153 3.80 24.94 -3.95
C PRO A 153 3.93 23.50 -4.47
N PRO A 154 5.13 22.89 -4.35
CA PRO A 154 5.34 21.51 -4.76
C PRO A 154 4.32 20.57 -4.11
N ARG A 155 3.81 19.61 -4.90
CA ARG A 155 2.84 18.62 -4.45
C ARG A 155 3.40 17.22 -4.67
N ARG A 156 2.86 16.23 -3.95
CA ARG A 156 3.22 14.83 -4.19
C ARG A 156 2.96 14.50 -5.66
N LEU A 157 3.80 13.67 -6.25
CA LEU A 157 3.67 13.26 -7.66
C LEU A 157 2.90 11.95 -7.81
N LEU A 158 3.23 10.97 -6.98
CA LEU A 158 2.72 9.60 -7.06
C LEU A 158 1.51 9.40 -6.11
N TYR A 159 0.39 8.97 -6.67
CA TYR A 159 -0.90 8.76 -5.97
C TYR A 159 -1.52 7.40 -6.27
N GLY A 160 -2.49 7.03 -5.44
CA GLY A 160 -3.25 5.79 -5.54
C GLY A 160 -2.81 4.77 -4.49
N ASN A 161 -3.01 3.49 -4.80
CA ASN A 161 -2.64 2.36 -3.96
C ASN A 161 -1.18 1.96 -4.23
N LEU A 162 -0.27 2.53 -3.45
CA LEU A 162 1.19 2.35 -3.63
C LEU A 162 1.77 1.14 -2.88
N VAL A 163 0.95 0.46 -2.07
CA VAL A 163 1.33 -0.73 -1.31
C VAL A 163 0.48 -1.90 -1.77
N SER A 164 1.10 -3.07 -1.90
CA SER A 164 0.44 -4.32 -2.30
C SER A 164 0.90 -5.49 -1.45
N SER A 165 -0.01 -6.38 -1.09
CA SER A 165 0.28 -7.67 -0.44
C SER A 165 0.42 -8.77 -1.49
N PRO A 166 1.20 -9.84 -1.24
CA PRO A 166 1.42 -10.88 -2.22
C PRO A 166 0.15 -11.71 -2.43
N GLN A 167 -0.16 -12.01 -3.68
CA GLN A 167 -1.30 -12.84 -4.09
C GLN A 167 -0.80 -14.10 -4.82
N LYS A 168 -1.39 -15.24 -4.51
CA LYS A 168 -1.12 -16.49 -5.22
C LYS A 168 -1.98 -16.54 -6.48
N LEU A 169 -1.35 -16.46 -7.65
CA LEU A 169 -2.03 -16.47 -8.94
C LEU A 169 -1.29 -17.39 -9.91
N ARG A 170 -1.96 -17.83 -10.96
CA ARG A 170 -1.37 -18.61 -12.05
C ARG A 170 -1.04 -17.71 -13.22
N ASP A 171 0.18 -17.82 -13.74
CA ASP A 171 0.63 -17.14 -14.94
C ASP A 171 -0.12 -17.61 -16.20
N LEU A 172 0.25 -17.07 -17.37
CA LEU A 172 -0.34 -17.46 -18.65
C LEU A 172 -0.01 -18.91 -19.06
N SER A 173 0.99 -19.53 -18.45
CA SER A 173 1.35 -20.94 -18.62
C SER A 173 0.66 -21.85 -17.59
N GLY A 174 -0.20 -21.30 -16.73
CA GLY A 174 -0.88 -22.03 -15.66
C GLY A 174 -0.02 -22.29 -14.42
N ARG A 175 1.21 -21.77 -14.35
CA ARG A 175 2.12 -22.00 -13.21
C ARG A 175 1.80 -21.06 -12.07
N LEU A 176 1.71 -21.61 -10.86
CA LEU A 176 1.44 -20.85 -9.65
C LEU A 176 2.66 -19.97 -9.28
N GLY A 177 2.41 -18.73 -8.92
CA GLY A 177 3.41 -17.79 -8.44
C GLY A 177 2.83 -16.78 -7.44
N LEU A 178 3.73 -16.00 -6.83
CA LEU A 178 3.39 -14.91 -5.92
C LEU A 178 3.49 -13.57 -6.66
N TYR A 179 2.44 -12.77 -6.61
CA TYR A 179 2.37 -11.52 -7.36
C TYR A 179 1.91 -10.36 -6.50
N PHE A 180 2.54 -9.21 -6.69
CA PHE A 180 2.08 -7.91 -6.22
C PHE A 180 1.44 -7.16 -7.38
N LEU A 181 0.25 -6.60 -7.14
CA LEU A 181 -0.55 -5.92 -8.14
C LEU A 181 -0.75 -4.46 -7.73
N PHE A 182 -0.55 -3.55 -8.68
CA PHE A 182 -0.76 -2.12 -8.48
C PHE A 182 -1.68 -1.55 -9.57
N PRO A 183 -3.01 -1.73 -9.42
CA PRO A 183 -3.99 -1.34 -10.44
C PRO A 183 -4.41 0.13 -10.38
N ASP A 184 -4.17 0.81 -9.26
CA ASP A 184 -4.53 2.21 -9.04
C ASP A 184 -3.29 3.01 -8.71
N VAL A 185 -2.56 3.45 -9.73
CA VAL A 185 -1.38 4.30 -9.58
C VAL A 185 -1.46 5.43 -10.59
N SER A 186 -1.43 6.69 -10.14
CA SER A 186 -1.56 7.87 -11.00
C SER A 186 -0.44 8.86 -10.73
N ILE A 187 -0.02 9.60 -11.76
CA ILE A 187 1.02 10.62 -11.66
C ILE A 187 0.41 12.00 -11.86
N ARG A 188 0.76 12.96 -10.99
CA ARG A 188 0.18 14.31 -11.00
C ARG A 188 0.57 15.12 -12.21
N TRP A 189 1.85 15.11 -12.57
CA TRP A 189 2.42 15.96 -13.60
C TRP A 189 3.00 15.12 -14.74
N ARG A 190 2.87 15.64 -15.97
CA ARG A 190 3.45 15.06 -17.18
C ARG A 190 4.97 14.96 -17.11
N GLY A 191 5.50 13.99 -17.83
CA GLY A 191 6.92 13.70 -17.86
C GLY A 191 7.18 12.23 -18.15
N ARG A 192 8.44 11.83 -18.01
CA ARG A 192 8.89 10.46 -18.19
C ARG A 192 9.56 9.97 -16.92
N PHE A 193 9.14 8.80 -16.46
CA PHE A 193 9.47 8.33 -15.12
C PHE A 193 9.71 6.83 -15.08
N GLN A 194 10.37 6.38 -14.01
CA GLN A 194 10.44 4.97 -13.63
C GLN A 194 9.78 4.78 -12.26
N LEU A 195 9.23 3.59 -12.01
CA LEU A 195 8.78 3.20 -10.68
C LEU A 195 9.75 2.22 -10.04
N GLY A 196 10.10 2.51 -8.80
CA GLY A 196 10.78 1.59 -7.91
C GLY A 196 9.83 0.72 -7.15
N VAL A 197 10.19 -0.55 -7.01
CA VAL A 197 9.47 -1.51 -6.20
C VAL A 197 10.40 -1.97 -5.08
N SER A 198 9.96 -1.84 -3.83
CA SER A 198 10.70 -2.34 -2.67
C SER A 198 9.87 -3.41 -1.96
N LEU A 199 10.44 -4.60 -1.79
CA LEU A 199 9.89 -5.65 -0.93
C LEU A 199 10.29 -5.36 0.51
N LEU A 200 9.31 -5.24 1.39
CA LEU A 200 9.48 -5.01 2.81
C LEU A 200 8.98 -6.22 3.60
N ARG A 201 9.75 -6.62 4.60
CA ARG A 201 9.30 -7.52 5.67
C ARG A 201 8.90 -6.70 6.88
N LEU A 202 7.67 -6.90 7.34
CA LEU A 202 7.07 -6.22 8.50
C LEU A 202 7.18 -7.03 9.80
N SER A 203 7.71 -8.25 9.76
CA SER A 203 7.96 -9.04 10.96
C SER A 203 9.44 -9.10 11.31
N GLU A 204 9.70 -9.19 12.60
CA GLU A 204 10.98 -9.52 13.18
C GLU A 204 10.86 -10.86 13.89
N THR A 205 11.97 -11.60 13.95
CA THR A 205 12.06 -12.85 14.70
C THR A 205 13.17 -12.69 15.72
N ASP A 206 12.83 -12.83 17.00
CA ASP A 206 13.83 -12.75 18.06
C ASP A 206 14.68 -14.03 18.14
N ALA A 207 15.72 -14.01 18.98
CA ALA A 207 16.60 -15.17 19.18
C ALA A 207 15.88 -16.40 19.75
N SER A 208 14.66 -16.23 20.30
CA SER A 208 13.81 -17.32 20.79
C SER A 208 12.92 -17.93 19.71
N GLY A 209 12.93 -17.38 18.49
CA GLY A 209 12.12 -17.85 17.37
C GLY A 209 10.70 -17.31 17.38
N VAL A 210 10.36 -16.38 18.28
CA VAL A 210 9.04 -15.76 18.33
C VAL A 210 8.97 -14.66 17.28
N MET A 211 7.93 -14.72 16.44
CA MET A 211 7.67 -13.71 15.41
C MET A 211 6.82 -12.58 16.00
N SER A 212 7.33 -11.37 15.92
CA SER A 212 6.62 -10.14 16.31
C SER A 212 6.53 -9.18 15.13
N LEU A 213 5.64 -8.20 15.22
CA LEU A 213 5.62 -7.10 14.27
C LEU A 213 6.87 -6.23 14.49
N ALA A 214 7.60 -5.98 13.41
CA ALA A 214 8.78 -5.13 13.39
C ALA A 214 8.42 -3.68 13.68
N SER A 215 9.31 -2.97 14.38
CA SER A 215 9.16 -1.52 14.56
C SER A 215 9.37 -0.75 13.25
N GLN A 216 10.19 -1.31 12.34
CA GLN A 216 10.46 -0.79 11.01
C GLN A 216 10.54 -1.93 9.99
N GLY A 217 10.03 -1.70 8.78
CA GLY A 217 10.10 -2.69 7.72
C GLY A 217 11.53 -2.86 7.19
N THR A 218 12.01 -4.09 7.08
CA THR A 218 13.31 -4.39 6.45
C THR A 218 13.15 -4.56 4.95
N VAL A 219 13.97 -3.85 4.15
CA VAL A 219 14.00 -4.03 2.68
C VAL A 219 14.73 -5.32 2.33
N LEU A 220 14.02 -6.26 1.69
CA LEU A 220 14.57 -7.56 1.29
C LEU A 220 15.06 -7.59 -0.16
N ALA A 221 14.37 -6.87 -1.04
CA ALA A 221 14.68 -6.83 -2.47
C ALA A 221 14.12 -5.54 -3.08
N THR A 222 14.72 -5.11 -4.19
CA THR A 222 14.18 -4.00 -4.99
C THR A 222 14.19 -4.34 -6.47
N ALA A 223 13.30 -3.70 -7.22
CA ALA A 223 13.24 -3.77 -8.68
C ALA A 223 12.89 -2.40 -9.27
N ARG A 224 12.97 -2.30 -10.61
CA ARG A 224 12.68 -1.08 -11.36
C ARG A 224 11.82 -1.39 -12.56
N THR A 225 10.82 -0.56 -12.84
CA THR A 225 10.08 -0.65 -14.10
C THR A 225 10.92 -0.11 -15.25
N ARG A 226 10.54 -0.44 -16.49
CA ARG A 226 10.94 0.36 -17.65
C ARG A 226 10.39 1.80 -17.50
N PRO A 227 11.02 2.79 -18.14
CA PRO A 227 10.46 4.13 -18.24
C PRO A 227 9.10 4.13 -18.92
N PHE A 228 8.20 5.00 -18.48
CA PHE A 228 6.86 5.19 -19.03
C PHE A 228 6.51 6.67 -19.14
N ASP A 229 5.55 6.98 -20.02
CA ASP A 229 5.16 8.34 -20.33
C ASP A 229 3.91 8.78 -19.56
N VAL A 230 3.95 9.99 -19.00
CA VAL A 230 2.80 10.67 -18.44
C VAL A 230 2.47 11.82 -19.38
N VAL A 231 1.36 11.68 -20.11
CA VAL A 231 0.91 12.64 -21.12
C VAL A 231 -0.19 13.54 -20.58
N THR A 232 -0.62 14.55 -21.34
CA THR A 232 -1.84 15.30 -21.02
C THR A 232 -3.08 14.41 -21.20
N HIS A 233 -4.18 14.73 -20.52
CA HIS A 233 -5.45 14.01 -20.70
C HIS A 233 -5.92 13.94 -22.16
N GLU A 234 -5.78 15.02 -22.90
CA GLU A 234 -6.18 15.12 -24.32
C GLU A 234 -5.41 14.14 -25.22
N ASN A 235 -4.14 13.88 -24.88
CA ASN A 235 -3.25 13.01 -25.65
C ASN A 235 -3.25 11.57 -25.13
N TYR A 236 -4.03 11.28 -24.09
CA TYR A 236 -4.05 9.94 -23.50
C TYR A 236 -4.91 8.99 -24.32
N VAL A 237 -4.28 7.88 -24.73
CA VAL A 237 -4.97 6.73 -25.32
C VAL A 237 -4.62 5.52 -24.46
N ALA A 238 -5.64 4.87 -23.90
CA ALA A 238 -5.46 3.68 -23.09
C ALA A 238 -4.84 2.54 -23.91
N PRO A 239 -3.71 1.97 -23.48
CA PRO A 239 -3.18 0.75 -24.07
C PRO A 239 -4.19 -0.41 -24.00
N PRO A 240 -4.10 -1.38 -24.92
CA PRO A 240 -4.93 -2.58 -24.87
C PRO A 240 -4.76 -3.35 -23.57
N LEU A 241 -5.85 -3.94 -23.09
CA LEU A 241 -5.83 -4.79 -21.90
C LEU A 241 -4.98 -6.05 -22.18
N THR A 242 -3.95 -6.28 -21.38
CA THR A 242 -3.03 -7.42 -21.58
C THR A 242 -3.69 -8.75 -21.22
N HIS A 243 -3.24 -9.84 -21.85
CA HIS A 243 -3.68 -11.19 -21.51
C HIS A 243 -3.41 -11.54 -20.04
N LEU A 244 -2.30 -11.04 -19.47
CA LEU A 244 -1.98 -11.28 -18.06
C LEU A 244 -3.00 -10.60 -17.13
N THR A 245 -3.35 -9.34 -17.42
CA THR A 245 -4.37 -8.60 -16.67
C THR A 245 -5.73 -9.31 -16.78
N GLN A 246 -6.12 -9.76 -17.97
CA GLN A 246 -7.35 -10.53 -18.13
C GLN A 246 -7.32 -11.85 -17.36
N SER A 247 -6.20 -12.57 -17.39
CA SER A 247 -6.03 -13.84 -16.68
C SER A 247 -6.14 -13.66 -15.17
N PHE A 248 -5.47 -12.65 -14.61
CA PHE A 248 -5.51 -12.38 -13.18
C PHE A 248 -6.89 -11.90 -12.72
N PHE A 249 -7.59 -11.10 -13.54
CA PHE A 249 -8.95 -10.67 -13.25
C PHE A 249 -9.91 -11.87 -13.15
N ARG A 250 -9.81 -12.84 -14.08
CA ARG A 250 -10.60 -14.08 -14.03
C ARG A 250 -10.30 -14.95 -12.80
N GLN A 251 -9.14 -14.80 -12.20
CA GLN A 251 -8.76 -15.48 -10.95
C GLN A 251 -9.22 -14.74 -9.69
N GLY A 252 -9.98 -13.65 -9.82
CA GLY A 252 -10.49 -12.85 -8.70
C GLY A 252 -9.53 -11.79 -8.20
N ALA A 253 -8.43 -11.52 -8.92
CA ALA A 253 -7.53 -10.42 -8.57
C ALA A 253 -8.27 -9.08 -8.69
N ARG A 254 -8.09 -8.20 -7.70
CA ARG A 254 -8.70 -6.86 -7.67
C ARG A 254 -7.97 -5.89 -8.60
N ILE A 255 -8.00 -6.15 -9.91
CA ILE A 255 -7.44 -5.29 -10.95
C ILE A 255 -8.56 -4.76 -11.83
N GLN A 256 -8.50 -3.49 -12.19
CA GLN A 256 -9.50 -2.91 -13.09
C GLN A 256 -9.27 -3.43 -14.50
N ALA A 257 -10.25 -4.19 -15.00
CA ALA A 257 -10.39 -4.50 -16.41
C ALA A 257 -11.55 -3.66 -16.93
N PHE A 258 -11.26 -2.49 -17.51
CA PHE A 258 -12.28 -1.82 -18.31
C PHE A 258 -12.39 -2.60 -19.62
N PRO A 259 -13.54 -3.22 -19.92
CA PRO A 259 -13.72 -3.78 -21.26
C PRO A 259 -13.60 -2.62 -22.27
N PRO A 260 -12.98 -2.84 -23.45
CA PRO A 260 -13.07 -1.84 -24.50
C PRO A 260 -14.57 -1.64 -24.80
N ASN A 261 -15.01 -0.39 -24.86
CA ASN A 261 -16.36 -0.06 -25.33
C ASN A 261 -16.53 -0.74 -26.69
N THR A 262 -17.35 -1.78 -26.75
CA THR A 262 -17.87 -2.26 -28.02
C THR A 262 -18.74 -1.15 -28.60
N PRO A 263 -18.53 -0.76 -29.87
CA PRO A 263 -19.32 0.27 -30.53
C PRO A 263 -20.81 -0.06 -30.57
#